data_AF-A0A1M4Y748-F1
#
_entry.id   AF-A0A1M4Y748-F1
#
_cell.length_a   1.000
_cell.length_b   1.000
_cell.length_c   1.000
_cell.angle_alpha   90.00
_cell.angle_beta   90.00
_cell.angle_gamma   90.00
#
_symmetry.space_group_name_H-M   'P 1'
#
loop_
_entity.id
_entity.type
_entity.pdbx_description
1 polymer ?
#
loop_
_entity_poly.entity_id
_entity_poly.type
_entity_poly.pdbx_seq_one_letter_code
_entity_poly.pdbx_strand_id
1 'polypeptide(L)' 'MFNRCVICGKEALIVKAADILDNSNYIEFAKNIEERNLLLFKIKSFIDISKDLIEEEYIWNKLNKKYNSLLKKFGY' A
#
# COMPACT_ATOMS: atom_id res chain seq x y z
N MET A 1 6.57 3.55 -9.96
CA MET A 1 6.06 2.16 -10.12
C MET A 1 4.56 2.13 -10.44
N PHE A 2 3.72 2.93 -9.78
CA PHE A 2 2.26 2.83 -9.91
C PHE A 2 1.60 3.67 -11.01
N ASN A 3 2.38 4.47 -11.76
CA ASN A 3 1.85 5.33 -12.83
C ASN A 3 1.06 4.54 -13.89
N ARG A 4 1.42 3.28 -14.17
CA ARG A 4 0.65 2.43 -15.08
C ARG A 4 -0.75 2.14 -14.54
N CYS A 5 -0.89 1.90 -13.24
CA CYS A 5 -2.21 1.73 -12.61
C CYS A 5 -3.03 3.01 -12.68
N VAL A 6 -2.40 4.18 -12.47
CA VAL A 6 -3.06 5.49 -12.62
C VAL A 6 -3.56 5.69 -14.05
N ILE A 7 -2.74 5.39 -15.06
CA ILE A 7 -3.12 5.48 -16.48
C ILE A 7 -4.28 4.54 -16.82
N CYS A 8 -4.29 3.32 -16.25
CA CYS A 8 -5.37 2.35 -16.45
C CYS A 8 -6.65 2.68 -15.66
N GLY A 9 -6.62 3.67 -14.77
CA GLY A 9 -7.79 4.16 -14.06
C GLY A 9 -8.14 3.39 -12.79
N LYS A 10 -9.38 3.60 -12.36
CA LYS A 10 -9.89 3.26 -11.02
C LYS A 10 -9.80 1.77 -10.72
N GLU A 11 -10.24 0.92 -11.63
CA GLU A 11 -10.31 -0.53 -11.46
C GLU A 11 -8.91 -1.13 -11.27
N ALA A 12 -7.93 -0.65 -12.05
CA ALA A 12 -6.55 -1.08 -11.92
C ALA A 12 -5.95 -0.69 -10.56
N LEU A 13 -6.30 0.48 -10.03
CA LEU A 13 -5.90 0.90 -8.69
C LEU A 13 -6.58 0.07 -7.60
N ILE A 14 -7.87 -0.27 -7.73
CA ILE A 14 -8.58 -1.15 -6.79
C ILE A 14 -7.91 -2.52 -6.72
N VAL A 15 -7.63 -3.14 -7.87
CA VAL A 15 -6.93 -4.44 -7.92
C VAL A 15 -5.55 -4.32 -7.31
N LYS A 16 -4.82 -3.24 -7.61
CA LYS A 16 -3.48 -3.05 -7.04
C LYS A 16 -3.51 -2.81 -5.53
N ALA A 17 -4.51 -2.10 -5.02
CA ALA A 17 -4.72 -1.91 -3.59
C ALA A 17 -4.96 -3.24 -2.87
N ALA A 18 -5.76 -4.13 -3.46
CA ALA A 18 -6.00 -5.47 -2.93
C ALA A 18 -4.72 -6.33 -2.92
N ASP A 19 -3.96 -6.33 -4.01
CA ASP A 19 -2.67 -7.02 -4.11
C ASP A 19 -1.67 -6.51 -3.05
N ILE A 20 -1.55 -5.19 -2.88
CA ILE A 20 -0.67 -4.62 -1.86
C ILE A 20 -1.15 -4.97 -0.45
N LEU A 21 -2.46 -4.91 -0.20
CA LEU A 21 -3.03 -5.24 1.10
C LEU A 21 -2.73 -6.68 1.49
N ASP A 22 -2.90 -7.63 0.57
CA ASP A 22 -2.61 -9.03 0.83
C ASP A 22 -1.12 -9.27 1.11
N ASN A 23 -0.26 -8.73 0.24
CA ASN A 23 1.19 -8.83 0.38
C ASN A 23 1.72 -8.15 1.66
N SER A 24 1.02 -7.13 2.17
CA SER A 24 1.42 -6.42 3.39
C SER A 24 1.39 -7.30 4.65
N ASN A 25 0.71 -8.45 4.61
CA ASN A 25 0.74 -9.42 5.69
C ASN A 25 2.11 -10.09 5.86
N TYR A 26 2.92 -10.13 4.80
CA TYR A 26 4.20 -10.82 4.77
C TYR A 26 5.40 -9.90 5.03
N ILE A 27 5.18 -8.62 5.34
CA ILE A 27 6.24 -7.63 5.59
C ILE A 27 7.15 -8.03 6.76
N GLU A 28 6.64 -8.78 7.73
CA GLU A 28 7.44 -9.27 8.85
C GLU A 28 8.54 -10.26 8.43
N PHE A 29 8.43 -10.86 7.24
CA PHE A 29 9.43 -11.73 6.65
C PHE A 29 10.49 -10.99 5.82
N ALA A 30 10.50 -9.65 5.83
CA ALA A 30 11.59 -8.87 5.24
C ALA A 30 12.94 -9.26 5.86
N LYS A 31 13.96 -9.44 5.03
CA LYS A 31 15.28 -9.96 5.43
C LYS A 31 16.02 -9.02 6.38
N ASN A 32 15.79 -7.72 6.25
CA ASN A 32 16.40 -6.68 7.05
C ASN A 32 15.51 -5.43 7.16
N ILE A 33 15.97 -4.45 7.91
CA ILE A 33 15.23 -3.22 8.17
C ILE A 33 15.13 -2.35 6.91
N GLU A 34 16.14 -2.38 6.04
CA GLU A 34 16.16 -1.64 4.78
C GLU A 34 15.08 -2.15 3.82
N GLU A 35 14.94 -3.46 3.68
CA GLU A 35 13.90 -4.09 2.87
C GLU A 35 12.51 -3.76 3.44
N ARG A 36 12.34 -3.82 4.75
CA ARG A 36 11.08 -3.44 5.41
C ARG A 36 10.72 -1.98 5.15
N ASN A 37 11.68 -1.07 5.31
CA ASN A 37 11.53 0.35 5.01
C ASN A 37 11.08 0.57 3.57
N LEU A 38 11.71 -0.13 2.62
CA LEU A 38 11.36 -0.05 1.21
C LEU A 38 9.93 -0.55 0.94
N LEU A 39 9.50 -1.63 1.59
CA LEU A 39 8.14 -2.16 1.47
C LEU A 39 7.10 -1.18 2.04
N LEU A 40 7.36 -0.60 3.21
CA LEU A 40 6.50 0.43 3.80
C LEU A 40 6.42 1.68 2.92
N PHE A 41 7.57 2.13 2.39
CA PHE A 41 7.63 3.25 1.46
C PHE A 41 6.80 3.00 0.19
N LYS A 42 6.83 1.77 -0.36
CA LYS A 42 6.01 1.39 -1.52
C LYS A 42 4.52 1.46 -1.20
N ILE A 43 4.09 1.01 -0.03
CA ILE A 43 2.69 1.13 0.41
C ILE A 43 2.27 2.59 0.50
N LYS A 44 3.05 3.41 1.21
CA LYS A 44 2.77 4.85 1.36
C LYS A 44 2.70 5.56 0.01
N SER A 45 3.68 5.30 -0.86
CA SER A 45 3.72 5.86 -2.21
C SER A 45 2.49 5.48 -3.04
N PHE A 46 1.97 4.25 -2.88
CA PHE A 46 0.72 3.85 -3.53
C PHE A 46 -0.49 4.59 -2.95
N ILE A 47 -0.62 4.66 -1.63
CA ILE A 47 -1.71 5.38 -0.96
C ILE A 47 -1.77 6.82 -1.44
N ASP A 48 -0.63 7.50 -1.50
CA ASP A 48 -0.55 8.92 -1.88
C ASP A 48 -0.93 9.17 -3.34
N ILE A 49 -0.41 8.37 -4.27
CA ILE A 49 -0.69 8.57 -5.71
C ILE A 49 -2.10 8.12 -6.12
N SER A 50 -2.71 7.20 -5.37
CA SER A 50 -4.03 6.66 -5.67
C SER A 50 -5.16 7.43 -5.00
N LYS A 51 -4.85 8.31 -4.04
CA LYS A 51 -5.81 9.01 -3.20
C LYS A 51 -6.91 9.69 -4.01
N ASP A 52 -6.54 10.55 -4.96
CA ASP A 52 -7.51 11.35 -5.73
C ASP A 52 -8.46 10.52 -6.63
N LEU A 53 -8.19 9.23 -6.81
CA LEU A 53 -8.95 8.34 -7.70
C LEU A 53 -9.75 7.27 -6.97
N ILE A 54 -9.34 6.86 -5.77
CA ILE A 54 -9.94 5.73 -5.04
C ILE A 54 -10.02 5.93 -3.52
N GLU A 55 -9.87 7.14 -2.98
CA GLU A 55 -9.95 7.35 -1.51
C GLU A 55 -11.31 6.96 -0.91
N GLU A 56 -12.38 7.07 -1.69
CA GLU A 56 -13.73 6.66 -1.31
C GLU A 56 -13.90 5.12 -1.30
N GLU A 57 -13.01 4.39 -1.95
CA GLU A 57 -13.09 2.94 -2.05
C GLU A 57 -12.77 2.25 -0.72
N TYR A 58 -13.55 1.23 -0.40
CA TYR A 58 -13.36 0.45 0.82
C TYR A 58 -11.95 -0.15 0.91
N ILE A 59 -11.41 -0.63 -0.22
CA ILE A 59 -10.10 -1.28 -0.26
C ILE A 59 -8.96 -0.31 0.06
N TRP A 60 -9.05 0.94 -0.40
CA TRP A 60 -8.05 1.98 -0.11
C TRP A 60 -8.04 2.31 1.38
N ASN A 61 -9.22 2.47 1.98
CA ASN A 61 -9.36 2.71 3.42
C ASN A 61 -8.81 1.55 4.25
N LYS A 62 -9.05 0.30 3.83
CA LYS A 62 -8.52 -0.90 4.49
C LYS A 62 -6.99 -0.96 4.40
N LEU A 63 -6.42 -0.63 3.24
CA LEU A 63 -4.97 -0.53 3.05
C LEU A 63 -4.35 0.57 3.93
N ASN A 64 -4.97 1.74 4.01
CA ASN A 64 -4.48 2.85 4.84
C ASN A 64 -4.48 2.47 6.34
N LYS A 65 -5.55 1.82 6.82
CA LYS A 65 -5.59 1.26 8.19
C LYS A 65 -4.49 0.22 8.43
N LYS A 66 -4.28 -0.69 7.47
CA LYS A 66 -3.21 -1.69 7.55
C LYS A 66 -1.83 -1.05 7.59
N TYR A 67 -1.57 -0.05 6.75
CA TYR A 67 -0.33 0.72 6.76
C TYR A 67 -0.06 1.34 8.13
N ASN A 68 -1.05 2.03 8.72
CA ASN A 68 -0.93 2.61 10.06
C ASN A 68 -0.67 1.55 11.15
N SER A 69 -1.28 0.37 11.03
CA SER A 69 -1.01 -0.74 11.95
C SER A 69 0.43 -1.28 11.80
N LEU A 70 0.97 -1.30 10.59
CA LEU A 70 2.34 -1.75 10.34
C LEU A 70 3.37 -0.76 10.88
N LEU A 71 3.13 0.55 10.73
CA LEU A 71 3.99 1.58 11.33
C LEU A 71 4.10 1.41 12.85
N LYS A 72 2.95 1.27 13.52
CA LYS A 72 2.90 0.98 14.97
C LYS A 72 3.63 -0.31 15.34
N LYS A 73 3.44 -1.39 14.56
CA LYS A 73 4.08 -2.69 14.82
C LYS A 73 5.61 -2.61 14.78
N PHE A 74 6.16 -1.78 13.90
CA PHE A 74 7.60 -1.72 13.66
C PHE A 74 8.29 -0.47 14.24
N GLY A 75 7.55 0.39 14.95
CA GLY A 75 8.11 1.52 15.69
C GLY A 75 8.37 2.78 14.86
N TYR A 76 7.53 3.05 13.85
CA TYR A 76 7.54 4.28 13.06
C TYR A 76 6.43 5.25 13.48
#